data_AF-A0A941EYH2-F1
#
_entry.id   AF-A0A941EYH2-F1
#
_cell.length_a   1.000
_cell.length_b   1.000
_cell.length_c   1.000
_cell.angle_alpha   90.00
_cell.angle_beta   90.00
_cell.angle_gamma   90.00
#
_symmetry.space_group_name_H-M   'P 1'
#
loop_
_entity.id
_entity.type
_entity.pdbx_description
1 polymer ?
#
loop_
_entity_poly.entity_id
_entity_poly.type
_entity_poly.pdbx_seq_one_letter_code
_entity_poly.pdbx_strand_id
1 'polypeptide(L)'
;MAGKRWDGLARDVGRGLFEALLAVLAGIALLVAAVVGVALTPLGVGVPAARAALLGVRVLAQRQRRNATERYDVPIAQPYRRDRPVVLRDPATWRDLRWLAVEIPVGLVLGLMPLIFAGGAVNFVVLSAIWAFRPWPEALIAVPALLFAGALARLAPAAARGALRLHALACANLLAPSRRALATRVEGLTRSRAEVLDASALELRRIERDLHDGAQARLAALGLSIGLAEQLVHARPDEAVQILAEARASGDQALADLRSLVRGILPPVLAERGLAGAVAALAAAMPLEVEVGFEPGITLSAPAESALYFAIAEALANVAKHSAARRATVRVRRAG
;
A
#
# COMPACT_ATOMS: atom_id res chain seq x y z
N MET A 1 -9.01 -38.22 4.41
CA MET A 1 -8.64 -36.80 4.19
C MET A 1 -7.78 -36.17 5.30
N ALA A 2 -7.68 -36.74 6.51
CA ALA A 2 -6.87 -36.18 7.60
C ALA A 2 -5.34 -36.23 7.36
N GLY A 3 -4.80 -37.28 6.74
CA GLY A 3 -3.35 -37.47 6.54
C GLY A 3 -2.65 -36.35 5.75
N LYS A 4 -3.21 -35.93 4.60
CA LYS A 4 -2.64 -34.82 3.79
C LYS A 4 -2.52 -33.49 4.55
N ARG A 5 -3.39 -33.27 5.54
CA ARG A 5 -3.41 -32.04 6.36
C ARG A 5 -2.33 -32.06 7.44
N TRP A 6 -1.94 -33.25 7.93
CA TRP A 6 -0.84 -33.43 8.87
C TRP A 6 0.53 -33.30 8.19
N ASP A 7 0.68 -33.82 6.96
CA ASP A 7 1.95 -33.75 6.22
C ASP A 7 2.32 -32.33 5.77
N GLY A 8 1.32 -31.50 5.44
CA GLY A 8 1.55 -30.07 5.17
C GLY A 8 2.01 -29.34 6.43
N LEU A 9 1.32 -29.59 7.53
CA LEU A 9 1.59 -28.95 8.80
C LEU A 9 2.98 -29.26 9.37
N ALA A 10 3.38 -30.53 9.35
CA ALA A 10 4.68 -30.95 9.87
C ALA A 10 5.83 -30.33 9.05
N ARG A 11 5.67 -30.23 7.73
CA ARG A 11 6.65 -29.56 6.85
C ARG A 11 6.74 -28.07 7.11
N ASP A 12 5.62 -27.39 7.29
CA ASP A 12 5.60 -25.95 7.57
C ASP A 12 6.23 -25.63 8.93
N VAL A 13 5.92 -26.42 9.95
CA VAL A 13 6.53 -26.32 11.28
C VAL A 13 8.03 -26.59 11.22
N GLY A 14 8.46 -27.66 10.55
CA GLY A 14 9.86 -28.01 10.40
C GLY A 14 10.66 -26.92 9.69
N ARG A 15 10.12 -26.36 8.60
CA ARG A 15 10.73 -25.21 7.90
C ARG A 15 10.81 -23.97 8.78
N GLY A 16 9.74 -23.66 9.52
CA GLY A 16 9.71 -22.54 10.46
C GLY A 16 10.78 -22.64 11.53
N LEU A 17 10.98 -23.84 12.09
CA LEU A 17 12.00 -24.10 13.11
C LEU A 17 13.41 -24.03 12.55
N PHE A 18 13.63 -24.63 11.38
CA PHE A 18 14.92 -24.56 10.70
C PHE A 18 15.32 -23.12 10.41
N GLU A 19 14.39 -22.31 9.91
CA GLU A 19 14.65 -20.89 9.65
C GLU A 19 14.87 -20.08 10.94
N ALA A 20 14.16 -20.39 12.03
CA ALA A 20 14.38 -19.73 13.32
C ALA A 20 15.78 -20.04 13.87
N LEU A 21 16.23 -21.30 13.81
CA LEU A 21 17.58 -21.70 14.22
C LEU A 21 18.65 -21.04 13.35
N LEU A 22 18.44 -21.03 12.04
CA LEU A 22 19.35 -20.37 11.11
C LEU A 22 19.43 -18.85 11.36
N ALA A 23 18.30 -18.22 11.70
CA ALA A 23 18.26 -16.81 12.05
C ALA A 23 19.03 -16.50 13.33
N VAL A 24 18.95 -17.37 14.35
CA VAL A 24 19.75 -17.24 15.58
C VAL A 24 21.24 -17.34 15.28
N LEU A 25 21.65 -18.34 14.49
CA LEU A 25 23.06 -18.52 14.11
C LEU A 25 23.59 -17.32 13.29
N ALA A 26 22.80 -16.88 12.29
CA ALA A 26 23.12 -15.69 11.52
C ALA A 26 23.19 -14.45 12.41
N GLY A 27 22.29 -14.33 13.39
CA GLY A 27 22.26 -13.22 14.33
C GLY A 27 23.50 -13.16 15.21
N ILE A 28 23.94 -14.30 15.74
CA ILE A 28 25.19 -14.42 16.50
C ILE A 28 26.38 -14.02 15.62
N ALA A 29 26.48 -14.57 14.41
CA ALA A 29 27.57 -14.24 13.48
C ALA A 29 27.61 -12.75 13.14
N LEU A 30 26.46 -12.12 12.91
CA LEU A 30 26.35 -10.69 12.62
C LEU A 30 26.69 -9.82 13.85
N LEU A 31 26.30 -10.25 15.05
CA LEU A 31 26.66 -9.56 16.28
C LEU A 31 28.18 -9.59 16.48
N VAL A 32 28.80 -10.77 16.32
CA VAL A 32 30.27 -10.92 16.39
C VAL A 32 30.94 -10.07 15.32
N ALA A 33 30.46 -10.11 14.07
CA ALA A 33 31.01 -9.28 12.99
C ALA A 33 30.89 -7.78 13.26
N ALA A 34 29.79 -7.33 13.88
CA ALA A 34 29.61 -5.93 14.28
C ALA A 34 30.60 -5.54 15.40
N VAL A 35 30.76 -6.37 16.42
CA VAL A 35 31.71 -6.13 17.54
C VAL A 35 33.15 -6.12 17.03
N VAL A 36 33.54 -7.11 16.22
CA VAL A 36 34.87 -7.20 15.61
C VAL A 36 35.10 -6.01 14.67
N GLY A 37 34.11 -5.64 13.85
CA GLY A 37 34.18 -4.47 12.99
C GLY A 37 34.45 -3.19 13.79
N VAL A 38 33.76 -2.99 14.91
CA VAL A 38 34.02 -1.86 15.80
C VAL A 38 35.43 -1.92 16.39
N ALA A 39 35.87 -3.08 16.89
CA ALA A 39 37.19 -3.26 17.47
C ALA A 39 38.34 -3.02 16.48
N LEU A 40 38.14 -3.30 15.19
CA LEU A 40 39.11 -3.06 14.12
C LEU A 40 39.09 -1.63 13.57
N THR A 41 38.26 -0.73 14.13
CA THR A 41 38.18 0.67 13.68
C THR A 41 39.53 1.41 13.77
N PRO A 42 40.35 1.25 14.83
CA PRO A 42 41.67 1.88 14.90
C PRO A 42 42.64 1.45 13.80
N LEU A 43 42.40 0.28 13.18
CA LEU A 43 43.20 -0.28 12.09
C LEU A 43 42.71 0.16 10.70
N GLY A 44 41.73 1.06 10.61
CA GLY A 44 41.20 1.59 9.34
C GLY A 44 40.25 0.64 8.58
N VAL A 45 40.27 -0.66 8.88
CA VAL A 45 39.41 -1.68 8.25
C VAL A 45 38.07 -1.91 8.98
N GLY A 46 37.92 -1.40 10.20
CA GLY A 46 36.74 -1.66 11.02
C GLY A 46 35.45 -0.99 10.55
N VAL A 47 35.53 0.22 10.00
CA VAL A 47 34.34 0.97 9.52
C VAL A 47 33.58 0.23 8.41
N PRO A 48 34.22 -0.25 7.31
CA PRO A 48 33.51 -1.00 6.28
C PRO A 48 32.98 -2.34 6.82
N ALA A 49 33.72 -3.02 7.70
CA ALA A 49 33.29 -4.27 8.31
C ALA A 49 32.04 -4.08 9.20
N ALA A 50 32.03 -3.08 10.07
CA ALA A 50 30.88 -2.73 10.91
C ALA A 50 29.67 -2.34 10.05
N ARG A 51 29.88 -1.58 8.96
CA ARG A 51 28.81 -1.21 8.03
C ARG A 51 28.21 -2.44 7.33
N ALA A 52 29.04 -3.37 6.87
CA ALA A 52 28.58 -4.61 6.26
C ALA A 52 27.77 -5.47 7.24
N ALA A 53 28.23 -5.58 8.49
CA ALA A 53 27.50 -6.28 9.55
C ALA A 53 26.12 -5.64 9.79
N LEU A 54 26.04 -4.31 9.90
CA LEU A 54 24.76 -3.61 10.09
C LEU A 54 23.80 -3.79 8.91
N LEU A 55 24.31 -3.83 7.68
CA LEU A 55 23.50 -4.17 6.50
C LEU A 55 22.97 -5.60 6.57
N GLY A 56 23.80 -6.55 7.01
CA GLY A 56 23.39 -7.92 7.26
C GLY A 56 22.29 -8.02 8.32
N VAL A 57 22.42 -7.27 9.43
CA VAL A 57 21.39 -7.18 10.47
C VAL A 57 20.07 -6.65 9.90
N ARG A 58 20.12 -5.62 9.05
CA ARG A 58 18.92 -5.06 8.40
C ARG A 58 18.26 -6.08 7.46
N VAL A 59 19.04 -6.85 6.69
CA VAL A 59 18.53 -7.92 5.82
C VAL A 59 17.86 -9.03 6.65
N LEU A 60 18.49 -9.44 7.76
CA LEU A 60 17.93 -10.44 8.66
C LEU A 60 16.62 -9.96 9.30
N ALA A 61 16.58 -8.72 9.80
CA ALA A 61 15.40 -8.10 10.36
C ALA A 61 14.26 -8.00 9.33
N GLN A 62 14.56 -7.66 8.07
CA GLN A 62 13.57 -7.64 6.98
C GLN A 62 13.01 -9.03 6.68
N ARG A 63 13.87 -10.05 6.66
CA ARG A 63 13.45 -11.44 6.47
C ARG A 63 12.51 -11.89 7.59
N GLN A 64 12.81 -11.55 8.84
CA GLN A 64 11.95 -11.87 9.98
C GLN A 64 10.61 -11.13 9.95
N ARG A 65 10.58 -9.85 9.54
CA ARG A 65 9.32 -9.10 9.31
C ARG A 65 8.44 -9.78 8.25
N ARG A 66 9.06 -10.23 7.16
CA ARG A 66 8.38 -10.95 6.08
C ARG A 66 7.80 -12.27 6.56
N ASN A 67 8.61 -13.08 7.23
CA ASN A 67 8.18 -14.36 7.80
C ASN A 67 7.04 -14.19 8.82
N ALA A 68 7.12 -13.18 9.68
CA ALA A 68 6.06 -12.84 10.65
C ALA A 68 4.71 -12.56 9.97
N THR A 69 4.74 -11.82 8.86
CA THR A 69 3.53 -11.45 8.12
C THR A 69 3.00 -12.62 7.29
N GLU A 70 3.85 -13.24 6.47
CA GLU A 70 3.45 -14.27 5.51
C GLU A 70 3.03 -15.61 6.16
N ARG A 71 3.66 -16.00 7.27
CA ARG A 71 3.42 -17.31 7.91
C ARG A 71 2.58 -17.27 9.18
N TYR A 72 2.61 -16.16 9.90
CA TYR A 72 1.99 -16.08 11.23
C TYR A 72 0.93 -14.98 11.34
N ASP A 73 0.64 -14.27 10.24
CA ASP A 73 -0.36 -13.20 10.17
C ASP A 73 -0.12 -12.09 11.22
N VAL A 74 1.16 -11.81 11.50
CA VAL A 74 1.59 -10.73 12.40
C VAL A 74 2.22 -9.63 11.54
N PRO A 75 1.44 -8.61 11.11
CA PRO A 75 1.97 -7.56 10.26
C PRO A 75 2.94 -6.66 11.03
N ILE A 76 4.19 -6.58 10.56
CA ILE A 76 5.22 -5.69 11.12
C ILE A 76 5.54 -4.61 10.10
N ALA A 77 5.14 -3.36 10.39
CA ALA A 77 5.37 -2.23 9.51
C ALA A 77 6.87 -2.06 9.16
N GLN A 78 7.18 -1.86 7.89
CA GLN A 78 8.54 -1.62 7.42
C GLN A 78 8.88 -0.13 7.52
N PRO A 79 9.88 0.26 8.35
CA PRO A 79 10.25 1.66 8.54
C PRO A 79 11.19 2.19 7.44
N TYR A 80 11.75 1.30 6.61
CA TYR A 80 12.80 1.63 5.64
C TYR A 80 12.24 2.06 4.28
N ARG A 81 12.74 3.16 3.72
CA ARG A 81 12.77 3.35 2.26
C ARG A 81 13.97 2.59 1.72
N ARG A 82 13.80 1.91 0.58
CA ARG A 82 14.79 1.00 -0.04
C ARG A 82 16.18 1.64 -0.25
N ASP A 83 16.25 2.96 -0.37
CA ASP A 83 17.45 3.68 -0.85
C ASP A 83 18.23 4.46 0.23
N ARG A 84 17.91 4.32 1.52
CA ARG A 84 18.64 5.06 2.57
C ARG A 84 19.84 4.28 3.12
N PRO A 85 21.06 4.85 3.06
CA PRO A 85 22.25 4.21 3.65
C PRO A 85 22.04 3.99 5.15
N VAL A 86 22.69 2.95 5.69
CA VAL A 86 22.70 2.73 7.14
C VAL A 86 23.48 3.88 7.79
N VAL A 87 22.79 4.64 8.63
CA VAL A 87 23.40 5.73 9.41
C VAL A 87 23.38 5.31 10.88
N LEU A 88 24.52 5.44 11.57
CA LEU A 88 24.62 5.13 13.01
C LEU A 88 23.69 5.99 13.87
N ARG A 89 23.27 7.16 13.36
CA ARG A 89 22.28 8.05 14.00
C ARG A 89 20.82 7.71 13.65
N ASP A 90 20.56 6.74 12.77
CA ASP A 90 19.19 6.36 12.40
C ASP A 90 18.52 5.58 13.56
N PRO A 91 17.37 6.03 14.11
CA PRO A 91 16.62 5.33 15.14
C PRO A 91 16.21 3.91 14.75
N ALA A 92 16.16 3.61 13.45
CA ALA A 92 15.85 2.29 12.95
C ALA A 92 17.02 1.30 13.12
N THR A 93 18.27 1.74 12.92
CA THR A 93 19.48 0.93 13.17
C THR A 93 19.55 0.48 14.64
N TRP A 94 19.28 1.38 15.58
CA TRP A 94 19.25 1.05 17.00
C TRP A 94 18.11 0.13 17.40
N ARG A 95 16.98 0.14 16.66
CA ARG A 95 15.90 -0.84 16.86
C ARG A 95 16.32 -2.22 16.40
N ASP A 96 16.93 -2.32 15.21
CA ASP A 96 17.39 -3.60 14.68
C ASP A 96 18.50 -4.21 15.58
N LEU A 97 19.40 -3.39 16.14
CA LEU A 97 20.41 -3.87 17.10
C LEU A 97 19.81 -4.33 18.44
N ARG A 98 18.85 -3.58 19.00
CA ARG A 98 18.13 -4.02 20.22
C ARG A 98 17.32 -5.28 19.97
N TRP A 99 16.68 -5.37 18.81
CA TRP A 99 16.00 -6.59 18.40
C TRP A 99 16.99 -7.75 18.32
N LEU A 100 18.14 -7.59 17.64
CA LEU A 100 19.16 -8.63 17.51
C LEU A 100 19.63 -9.17 18.88
N ALA A 101 19.85 -8.28 19.85
CA ALA A 101 20.26 -8.67 21.20
C ALA A 101 19.22 -9.52 21.94
N VAL A 102 17.93 -9.26 21.70
CA VAL A 102 16.81 -10.02 22.32
C VAL A 102 16.43 -11.25 21.50
N GLU A 103 16.61 -11.20 20.18
CA GLU A 103 16.34 -12.28 19.24
C GLU A 103 17.16 -13.52 19.55
N ILE A 104 18.43 -13.36 19.93
CA ILE A 104 19.31 -14.50 20.24
C ILE A 104 18.75 -15.34 21.39
N PRO A 105 18.52 -14.81 22.60
CA PRO A 105 17.98 -15.61 23.70
C PRO A 105 16.53 -16.06 23.46
N VAL A 106 15.67 -15.20 22.93
CA VAL A 106 14.24 -15.53 22.71
C VAL A 106 14.09 -16.58 21.60
N GLY A 107 14.78 -16.40 20.48
CA GLY A 107 14.80 -17.34 19.36
C GLY A 107 15.40 -18.68 19.75
N LEU A 108 16.43 -18.70 20.61
CA LEU A 108 16.99 -19.95 21.14
C LEU A 108 15.96 -20.70 22.00
N VAL A 109 15.35 -20.04 23.00
CA VAL A 109 14.37 -20.69 23.89
C VAL A 109 13.16 -21.20 23.11
N LEU A 110 12.59 -20.36 22.24
CA LEU A 110 11.41 -20.74 21.46
C LEU A 110 11.73 -21.77 20.37
N GLY A 111 12.93 -21.74 19.80
CA GLY A 111 13.41 -22.73 18.82
C GLY A 111 13.72 -24.09 19.43
N LEU A 112 14.19 -24.13 20.68
CA LEU A 112 14.44 -25.37 21.42
C LEU A 112 13.16 -26.05 21.89
N MET A 113 12.09 -25.29 22.18
CA MET A 113 10.85 -25.85 22.73
C MET A 113 10.29 -27.02 21.89
N PRO A 114 10.17 -26.95 20.56
CA PRO A 114 9.67 -28.10 19.78
C PRO A 114 10.64 -29.27 19.74
N LEU A 115 11.95 -29.00 19.81
CA LEU A 115 12.98 -30.03 19.93
C LEU A 115 12.84 -30.79 21.26
N ILE A 116 12.52 -30.09 22.35
CA ILE A 116 12.26 -30.70 23.66
C ILE A 116 11.03 -31.60 23.61
N PHE A 117 9.94 -31.17 22.96
CA PHE A 117 8.74 -32.00 22.80
C PHE A 117 9.00 -33.25 21.94
N ALA A 118 9.69 -33.09 20.81
CA ALA A 118 10.03 -34.20 19.92
C ALA A 118 11.01 -35.17 20.58
N GLY A 119 12.09 -34.65 21.19
CA GLY A 119 13.07 -35.44 21.93
C GLY A 119 12.45 -36.14 23.15
N GLY A 120 11.55 -35.47 23.86
CA GLY A 120 10.77 -36.05 24.95
C GLY A 120 9.90 -37.22 24.47
N ALA A 121 9.19 -37.06 23.35
CA ALA A 121 8.40 -38.14 22.76
C ALA A 121 9.29 -39.36 22.43
N VAL A 122 10.43 -39.16 21.78
CA VAL A 122 11.40 -40.22 21.47
C VAL A 122 11.93 -40.87 22.75
N ASN A 123 12.32 -40.06 23.74
CA ASN A 123 12.80 -40.55 25.03
C ASN A 123 11.77 -41.47 25.70
N PHE A 124 10.49 -41.10 25.71
CA PHE A 124 9.44 -41.93 26.28
C PHE A 124 9.15 -43.20 25.48
N VAL A 125 9.34 -43.20 24.15
CA VAL A 125 9.31 -44.44 23.35
C VAL A 125 10.46 -45.36 23.76
N VAL A 126 11.68 -44.83 23.90
CA VAL A 126 12.85 -45.61 24.32
C VAL A 126 12.66 -46.17 25.72
N LEU A 127 12.20 -45.35 26.67
CA LEU A 127 11.87 -45.80 28.03
C LEU A 127 10.79 -46.89 27.99
N SER A 128 9.72 -46.69 27.23
CA SER A 128 8.68 -47.71 27.06
C SER A 128 9.26 -49.04 26.56
N ALA A 129 10.18 -49.01 25.59
CA ALA A 129 10.82 -50.21 25.07
C ALA A 129 11.68 -50.90 26.14
N ILE A 130 12.52 -50.14 26.87
CA ILE A 130 13.38 -50.68 27.94
C ILE A 130 12.54 -51.36 29.03
N TRP A 131 11.48 -50.70 29.49
CA TRP A 131 10.62 -51.23 30.56
C TRP A 131 9.79 -52.43 30.10
N ALA A 132 9.41 -52.51 28.82
CA ALA A 132 8.64 -53.64 28.30
C ALA A 132 9.36 -54.99 28.39
N PHE A 133 10.70 -54.98 28.45
CA PHE A 133 11.53 -56.19 28.62
C PHE A 133 11.78 -56.56 30.10
N ARG A 134 11.24 -55.82 31.07
CA ARG A 134 11.38 -56.17 32.49
C ARG A 134 10.41 -57.26 32.93
N PRO A 135 10.72 -58.03 33.99
CA PRO A 135 9.79 -59.01 34.55
C PRO A 135 8.48 -58.37 35.03
N TRP A 136 7.43 -59.16 35.11
CA TRP A 136 6.19 -58.75 35.77
C TRP A 136 6.44 -58.50 37.28
N PRO A 137 5.93 -57.40 37.87
CA PRO A 137 5.03 -56.39 37.31
C PRO A 137 5.70 -55.11 36.74
N GLU A 138 7.03 -55.01 36.76
CA GLU A 138 7.76 -53.81 36.30
C GLU A 138 7.45 -53.42 34.85
N ALA A 139 7.17 -54.39 33.98
CA ALA A 139 6.78 -54.16 32.58
C ALA A 139 5.55 -53.25 32.41
N LEU A 140 4.68 -53.15 33.44
CA LEU A 140 3.52 -52.26 33.39
C LEU A 140 3.89 -50.78 33.19
N ILE A 141 5.12 -50.36 33.55
CA ILE A 141 5.61 -48.98 33.37
C ILE A 141 5.75 -48.61 31.89
N ALA A 142 5.88 -49.59 30.99
CA ALA A 142 5.94 -49.36 29.55
C ALA A 142 4.67 -48.69 29.01
N VAL A 143 3.50 -49.06 29.54
CA VAL A 143 2.20 -48.54 29.06
C VAL A 143 2.06 -47.03 29.27
N PRO A 144 2.20 -46.47 30.49
CA PRO A 144 2.12 -45.02 30.68
C PRO A 144 3.25 -44.29 29.93
N ALA A 145 4.46 -44.84 29.85
CA ALA A 145 5.54 -44.24 29.07
C ALA A 145 5.16 -44.08 27.58
N LEU A 146 4.57 -45.12 26.97
CA LEU A 146 4.10 -45.06 25.58
C LEU A 146 2.95 -44.06 25.40
N LEU A 147 2.03 -43.98 26.37
CA LEU A 147 0.94 -42.99 26.36
C LEU A 147 1.49 -41.56 26.43
N PHE A 148 2.49 -41.30 27.28
CA PHE A 148 3.17 -40.00 27.35
C PHE A 148 3.88 -39.65 26.04
N ALA A 149 4.56 -40.62 25.41
CA ALA A 149 5.19 -40.42 24.10
C ALA A 149 4.16 -39.99 23.05
N GLY A 150 3.02 -40.70 22.97
CA GLY A 150 1.94 -40.38 22.05
C GLY A 150 1.31 -39.00 22.32
N ALA A 151 1.15 -38.63 23.60
CA ALA A 151 0.65 -37.31 23.98
C ALA A 151 1.61 -36.18 23.55
N LEU A 152 2.91 -36.32 23.83
CA LEU A 152 3.92 -35.34 23.42
C LEU A 152 4.01 -35.22 21.90
N ALA A 153 4.00 -36.33 21.16
CA ALA A 153 4.03 -36.34 19.71
C ALA A 153 2.81 -35.62 19.10
N ARG A 154 1.62 -35.77 19.70
CA ARG A 154 0.40 -35.06 19.27
C ARG A 154 0.43 -33.57 19.58
N LEU A 155 1.02 -33.17 20.72
CA LEU A 155 1.10 -31.78 21.15
C LEU A 155 2.23 -30.99 20.46
N ALA A 156 3.30 -31.65 20.03
CA ALA A 156 4.49 -31.01 19.46
C ALA A 156 4.20 -30.02 18.32
N PRO A 157 3.33 -30.31 17.32
CA PRO A 157 3.07 -29.36 16.23
C PRO A 157 2.27 -28.12 16.66
N ALA A 158 1.44 -28.25 17.70
CA ALA A 158 0.70 -27.11 18.27
C ALA A 158 1.63 -26.25 19.13
N ALA A 159 2.47 -26.88 19.96
CA ALA A 159 3.53 -26.22 20.71
C ALA A 159 4.48 -25.43 19.79
N ALA A 160 4.92 -26.02 18.68
CA ALA A 160 5.79 -25.36 17.72
C ALA A 160 5.13 -24.15 17.05
N ARG A 161 3.87 -24.27 16.60
CA ARG A 161 3.14 -23.12 16.06
C ARG A 161 2.93 -22.02 17.09
N GLY A 162 2.64 -22.39 18.34
CA GLY A 162 2.55 -21.44 19.45
C GLY A 162 3.86 -20.69 19.68
N ALA A 163 4.98 -21.42 19.76
CA ALA A 163 6.31 -20.85 19.94
C ALA A 163 6.70 -19.90 18.79
N LEU A 164 6.46 -20.31 17.54
CA LEU A 164 6.75 -19.49 16.36
C LEU A 164 5.86 -18.24 16.28
N ARG A 165 4.59 -18.32 16.71
CA ARG A 165 3.71 -17.15 16.80
C ARG A 165 4.12 -16.20 17.92
N LEU A 166 4.50 -16.73 19.09
CA LEU A 166 5.04 -15.93 20.20
C LEU A 166 6.33 -15.22 19.78
N HIS A 167 7.19 -15.90 19.03
CA HIS A 167 8.38 -15.32 18.43
C HIS A 167 8.03 -14.16 17.48
N ALA A 168 7.07 -14.36 16.58
CA ALA A 168 6.60 -13.30 15.67
C ALA A 168 6.05 -12.08 16.43
N LEU A 169 5.32 -12.28 17.53
CA LEU A 169 4.82 -11.20 18.40
C LEU A 169 5.96 -10.47 19.14
N ALA A 170 6.97 -11.21 19.62
CA ALA A 170 8.15 -10.61 20.24
C ALA A 170 8.92 -9.75 19.23
N CYS A 171 9.10 -10.26 18.01
CA CYS A 171 9.64 -9.51 16.88
C CYS A 171 8.82 -8.25 16.59
N ALA A 172 7.49 -8.34 16.56
CA ALA A 172 6.62 -7.18 16.32
C ALA A 172 6.81 -6.10 17.38
N ASN A 173 6.86 -6.47 18.67
CA ASN A 173 7.06 -5.51 19.76
C ASN A 173 8.40 -4.76 19.69
N LEU A 174 9.45 -5.41 19.20
CA LEU A 174 10.81 -4.84 19.14
C LEU A 174 11.09 -4.10 17.82
N LEU A 175 10.54 -4.59 16.71
CA LEU A 175 10.79 -4.08 15.36
C LEU A 175 9.76 -3.02 14.91
N ALA A 176 8.60 -2.94 15.56
CA ALA A 176 7.58 -1.95 15.24
C ALA A 176 8.12 -0.51 15.37
N PRO A 177 7.69 0.42 14.50
CA PRO A 177 7.94 1.84 14.72
C PRO A 177 7.30 2.29 16.03
N SER A 178 7.95 3.22 16.75
CA SER A 178 7.34 3.83 17.93
C SER A 178 6.06 4.57 17.55
N ARG A 179 5.10 4.67 18.47
CA ARG A 179 3.88 5.49 18.26
C ARG A 179 4.20 6.92 17.80
N ARG A 180 5.31 7.49 18.31
CA ARG A 180 5.83 8.80 17.89
C ARG A 180 6.23 8.82 16.41
N ALA A 181 6.95 7.79 15.94
CA ALA A 181 7.35 7.72 14.53
C ALA A 181 6.15 7.57 13.58
N LEU A 182 5.10 6.86 14.00
CA LEU A 182 3.83 6.81 13.27
C LEU A 182 3.14 8.18 13.27
N ALA A 183 3.05 8.84 14.43
CA ALA A 183 2.44 10.17 14.54
C ALA A 183 3.14 11.21 13.64
N THR A 184 4.47 11.30 13.69
CA THR A 184 5.24 12.19 12.82
C THR A 184 5.03 11.90 11.33
N ARG A 185 4.84 10.62 10.96
CA ARG A 185 4.56 10.24 9.57
C ARG A 185 3.15 10.64 9.14
N VAL A 186 2.17 10.48 10.01
CA VAL A 186 0.80 10.94 9.77
C VAL A 186 0.79 12.47 9.63
N GLU A 187 1.43 13.20 10.55
CA GLU A 187 1.57 14.66 10.48
C GLU A 187 2.25 15.10 9.18
N GLY A 188 3.34 14.44 8.78
CA GLY A 188 4.03 14.73 7.52
C GLY A 188 3.18 14.49 6.28
N LEU A 189 2.38 13.40 6.26
CA LEU A 189 1.45 13.11 5.17
C LEU A 189 0.29 14.11 5.13
N THR A 190 -0.26 14.47 6.29
CA THR A 190 -1.33 15.47 6.40
C THR A 190 -0.84 16.84 5.92
N ARG A 191 0.38 17.25 6.29
CA ARG A 191 0.99 18.50 5.83
C ARG A 191 1.20 18.50 4.32
N SER A 192 1.81 17.46 3.77
CA SER A 192 2.03 17.35 2.32
C SER A 192 0.71 17.37 1.54
N ARG A 193 -0.34 16.73 2.07
CA ARG A 193 -1.68 16.79 1.46
C ARG A 193 -2.27 18.19 1.52
N ALA A 194 -2.11 18.91 2.64
CA ALA A 194 -2.55 20.29 2.77
C ALA A 194 -1.83 21.19 1.74
N GLU A 195 -0.51 21.07 1.60
CA GLU A 195 0.28 21.82 0.62
C GLU A 195 -0.21 21.61 -0.83
N VAL A 196 -0.54 20.37 -1.21
CA VAL A 196 -1.09 20.06 -2.55
C VAL A 196 -2.48 20.66 -2.75
N LEU A 197 -3.35 20.59 -1.73
CA LEU A 197 -4.68 21.18 -1.80
C LEU A 197 -4.62 22.71 -1.89
N ASP A 198 -3.74 23.35 -1.12
CA ASP A 198 -3.54 24.80 -1.14
C ASP A 198 -3.00 25.26 -2.50
N ALA A 199 -2.02 24.53 -3.07
CA ALA A 199 -1.51 24.80 -4.41
C ALA A 199 -2.60 24.68 -5.48
N SER A 200 -3.45 23.64 -5.39
CA SER A 200 -4.58 23.46 -6.31
C SER A 200 -5.63 24.56 -6.17
N ALA A 201 -5.92 25.02 -4.95
CA ALA A 201 -6.88 26.10 -4.71
C ALA A 201 -6.38 27.44 -5.23
N LEU A 202 -5.08 27.72 -5.11
CA LEU A 202 -4.44 28.90 -5.71
C LEU A 202 -4.53 28.89 -7.23
N GLU A 203 -4.28 27.74 -7.86
CA GLU A 203 -4.35 27.61 -9.31
C GLU A 203 -5.79 27.79 -9.83
N LEU A 204 -6.79 27.24 -9.13
CA LEU A 204 -8.21 27.45 -9.49
C LEU A 204 -8.60 28.93 -9.44
N ARG A 205 -8.19 29.66 -8.39
CA ARG A 205 -8.45 31.11 -8.28
C ARG A 205 -7.76 31.91 -9.38
N ARG A 206 -6.58 31.47 -9.82
CA ARG A 206 -5.86 32.09 -10.95
C ARG A 206 -6.63 31.87 -12.25
N ILE A 207 -7.04 30.63 -12.53
CA ILE A 207 -7.84 30.29 -13.72
C ILE A 207 -9.16 31.06 -13.72
N GLU A 208 -9.83 31.17 -12.57
CA GLU A 208 -11.07 31.95 -12.43
C GLU A 208 -10.86 33.42 -12.79
N ARG A 209 -9.79 34.05 -12.28
CA ARG A 209 -9.45 35.44 -12.60
C ARG A 209 -9.10 35.62 -14.07
N ASP A 210 -8.24 34.76 -14.62
CA ASP A 210 -7.82 34.81 -16.03
C ASP A 210 -9.04 34.62 -16.96
N LEU A 211 -9.99 33.77 -16.57
CA LEU A 211 -11.26 33.57 -17.29
C LEU A 211 -12.15 34.81 -17.20
N HIS A 212 -12.29 35.41 -16.02
CA HIS A 212 -13.09 36.60 -15.80
C HIS A 212 -12.56 37.79 -16.60
N ASP A 213 -11.27 38.06 -16.48
CA ASP A 213 -10.60 39.18 -17.17
C ASP A 213 -10.59 38.96 -18.69
N GLY A 214 -10.31 37.73 -19.14
CA GLY A 214 -10.34 37.36 -20.55
C GLY A 214 -11.75 37.45 -21.16
N ALA A 215 -12.79 37.07 -20.41
CA ALA A 215 -14.18 37.20 -20.85
C ALA A 215 -14.62 38.67 -20.94
N GLN A 216 -14.28 39.50 -19.96
CA GLN A 216 -14.57 40.93 -19.98
C GLN A 216 -13.93 41.64 -21.16
N ALA A 217 -12.64 41.39 -21.43
CA ALA A 217 -11.93 41.99 -22.56
C ALA A 217 -12.56 41.61 -23.91
N ARG A 218 -12.95 40.34 -24.09
CA ARG A 218 -13.62 39.86 -25.30
C ARG A 218 -15.02 40.45 -25.47
N LEU A 219 -15.80 40.55 -24.41
CA LEU A 219 -17.14 41.17 -24.44
C LEU A 219 -17.07 42.66 -24.77
N ALA A 220 -16.10 43.38 -24.21
CA ALA A 220 -15.86 44.79 -24.52
C ALA A 220 -15.49 44.99 -26.00
N ALA A 221 -14.60 44.16 -26.54
CA ALA A 221 -14.23 44.19 -27.96
C ALA A 221 -15.43 43.92 -28.88
N LEU A 222 -16.27 42.94 -28.54
CA LEU A 222 -17.51 42.64 -29.28
C LEU A 222 -18.47 43.84 -29.28
N GLY A 223 -18.66 44.49 -28.14
CA GLY A 223 -19.49 45.70 -28.03
C GLY A 223 -18.97 46.86 -28.89
N LEU A 224 -17.65 47.05 -28.93
CA LEU A 224 -17.01 48.06 -29.80
C LEU A 224 -17.22 47.75 -31.29
N SER A 225 -17.02 46.51 -31.72
CA SER A 225 -17.23 46.11 -33.12
C SER A 225 -18.69 46.29 -33.55
N ILE A 226 -19.65 45.96 -32.69
CA ILE A 226 -21.07 46.18 -32.95
C ILE A 226 -21.37 47.69 -33.07
N GLY A 227 -20.89 48.51 -32.13
CA GLY A 227 -21.09 49.96 -32.19
C GLY A 227 -20.47 50.62 -33.44
N LEU A 228 -19.32 50.13 -33.91
CA LEU A 228 -18.72 50.59 -35.16
C LEU A 228 -19.57 50.20 -36.38
N ALA A 229 -20.09 48.97 -36.42
CA ALA A 229 -20.98 48.52 -37.49
C ALA A 229 -22.27 49.35 -37.53
N GLU A 230 -22.85 49.71 -36.38
CA GLU A 230 -24.03 50.58 -36.28
C GLU A 230 -23.78 51.97 -36.87
N GLN A 231 -22.61 52.57 -36.63
CA GLN A 231 -22.24 53.87 -37.19
C GLN A 231 -22.03 53.82 -38.72
N LEU A 232 -21.55 52.69 -39.23
CA LEU A 232 -21.23 52.53 -40.66
C LEU A 232 -22.42 52.05 -41.50
N VAL A 233 -23.49 51.56 -40.88
CA VAL A 233 -24.60 50.87 -41.57
C VAL A 233 -25.24 51.69 -42.69
N HIS A 234 -25.29 53.02 -42.54
CA HIS A 234 -25.86 53.92 -43.55
C HIS A 234 -24.83 54.51 -44.52
N ALA A 235 -23.57 54.66 -44.09
CA ALA A 235 -22.52 55.32 -44.86
C ALA A 235 -21.72 54.34 -45.73
N ARG A 236 -21.43 53.14 -45.20
CA ARG A 236 -20.59 52.09 -45.80
C ARG A 236 -21.16 50.72 -45.44
N PRO A 237 -22.29 50.32 -46.05
CA PRO A 237 -23.04 49.12 -45.66
C PRO A 237 -22.24 47.82 -45.83
N ASP A 238 -21.44 47.69 -46.89
CA ASP A 238 -20.63 46.50 -47.14
C ASP A 238 -19.56 46.28 -46.04
N GLU A 239 -18.96 47.37 -45.56
CA GLU A 239 -17.96 47.36 -44.49
C GLU A 239 -18.61 47.06 -43.12
N ALA A 240 -19.81 47.58 -42.88
CA ALA A 240 -20.60 47.25 -41.68
C ALA A 240 -20.96 45.74 -41.63
N VAL A 241 -21.32 45.14 -42.77
CA VAL A 241 -21.60 43.70 -42.87
C VAL A 241 -20.36 42.87 -42.57
N GLN A 242 -19.18 43.27 -43.05
CA GLN A 242 -17.91 42.58 -42.76
C GLN A 242 -17.59 42.62 -41.26
N ILE A 243 -17.70 43.79 -40.62
CA ILE A 243 -17.42 43.95 -39.17
C ILE A 243 -18.38 43.10 -38.33
N LEU A 244 -19.67 43.04 -38.71
CA LEU A 244 -20.67 42.17 -38.06
C LEU A 244 -20.34 40.68 -38.21
N ALA A 245 -19.86 40.26 -39.37
CA ALA A 245 -19.45 38.87 -39.60
C ALA A 245 -18.23 38.49 -38.74
N GLU A 246 -17.25 39.39 -38.63
CA GLU A 246 -16.07 39.20 -37.77
C GLU A 246 -16.44 39.18 -36.28
N ALA A 247 -17.31 40.09 -35.84
CA ALA A 247 -17.81 40.12 -34.46
C ALA A 247 -18.54 38.82 -34.09
N ARG A 248 -19.37 38.30 -35.01
CA ARG A 248 -20.06 37.02 -34.84
C ARG A 248 -19.07 35.85 -34.73
N ALA A 249 -18.11 35.76 -35.64
CA ALA A 249 -17.09 34.70 -35.62
C ALA A 249 -16.25 34.74 -34.33
N SER A 250 -15.88 35.95 -33.87
CA SER A 250 -15.15 36.15 -32.62
C SER A 250 -15.97 35.69 -31.39
N GLY A 251 -17.28 35.99 -31.37
CA GLY A 251 -18.19 35.55 -30.32
C GLY A 251 -18.37 34.02 -30.27
N ASP A 252 -18.51 33.38 -31.43
CA ASP A 252 -18.63 31.93 -31.53
C ASP A 252 -17.35 31.23 -31.04
N GLN A 253 -16.18 31.75 -31.38
CA GLN A 253 -14.89 31.23 -30.89
C GLN A 253 -14.74 31.40 -29.38
N ALA A 254 -15.11 32.56 -28.83
CA ALA A 254 -15.06 32.81 -27.39
C ALA A 254 -15.96 31.85 -26.60
N LEU A 255 -17.17 31.56 -27.11
CA LEU A 255 -18.08 30.56 -26.54
C LEU A 255 -17.52 29.14 -26.61
N ALA A 256 -16.83 28.79 -27.69
CA ALA A 256 -16.18 27.49 -27.82
C ALA A 256 -15.05 27.32 -26.80
N ASP A 257 -14.21 28.34 -26.61
CA ASP A 257 -13.11 28.34 -25.64
C ASP A 257 -13.64 28.23 -24.20
N LEU A 258 -14.70 28.98 -23.87
CA LEU A 258 -15.35 28.94 -22.55
C LEU A 258 -15.97 27.57 -22.26
N ARG A 259 -16.63 26.96 -23.26
CA ARG A 259 -17.18 25.60 -23.14
C ARG A 259 -16.09 24.55 -22.96
N SER A 260 -14.94 24.72 -23.61
CA SER A 260 -13.77 23.84 -23.44
C SER A 260 -13.22 23.91 -22.02
N LEU A 261 -13.08 25.13 -21.46
CA LEU A 261 -12.59 25.36 -20.10
C LEU A 261 -13.56 24.86 -19.02
N VAL A 262 -14.86 25.14 -19.14
CA VAL A 262 -15.89 24.71 -18.18
C VAL A 262 -16.01 23.18 -18.12
N ARG A 263 -15.82 22.49 -19.25
CA ARG A 263 -15.75 21.02 -19.28
C ARG A 263 -14.55 20.46 -18.51
N GLY A 264 -13.51 21.25 -18.25
CA GLY A 264 -12.30 20.83 -17.55
C GLY A 264 -12.31 20.97 -16.03
N ILE A 265 -13.22 21.76 -15.44
CA ILE A 265 -13.12 22.18 -14.02
C ILE A 265 -14.18 21.52 -13.12
N LEU A 266 -15.46 21.56 -13.47
CA LEU A 266 -16.52 20.73 -12.89
C LEU A 266 -17.81 20.94 -13.71
N PRO A 267 -18.50 19.89 -14.20
CA PRO A 267 -19.73 20.10 -14.96
C PRO A 267 -20.86 20.59 -14.03
N PRO A 268 -21.59 21.66 -14.38
CA PRO A 268 -22.78 22.11 -13.63
C PRO A 268 -23.83 21.00 -13.45
N VAL A 269 -23.92 20.10 -14.44
CA VAL A 269 -24.84 18.95 -14.42
C VAL A 269 -24.54 17.98 -13.26
N LEU A 270 -23.29 17.89 -12.80
CA LEU A 270 -22.91 17.07 -11.65
C LEU A 270 -23.47 17.66 -10.34
N ALA A 271 -23.48 18.97 -10.20
CA ALA A 271 -24.04 19.66 -9.04
C ALA A 271 -25.58 19.59 -9.00
N GLU A 272 -26.24 19.64 -10.16
CA GLU A 272 -27.70 19.67 -10.24
C GLU A 272 -28.36 18.28 -10.28
N ARG A 273 -27.72 17.31 -10.91
CA ARG A 273 -28.32 15.98 -11.20
C ARG A 273 -27.54 14.81 -10.61
N GLY A 274 -26.50 15.10 -9.84
CA GLY A 274 -25.57 14.12 -9.30
C GLY A 274 -24.81 13.36 -10.39
N LEU A 275 -23.98 12.42 -9.95
CA LEU A 275 -23.11 11.62 -10.81
C LEU A 275 -23.85 10.84 -11.90
N ALA A 276 -24.96 10.19 -11.55
CA ALA A 276 -25.73 9.40 -12.51
C ALA A 276 -26.31 10.28 -13.64
N GLY A 277 -26.90 11.42 -13.28
CA GLY A 277 -27.44 12.36 -14.26
C GLY A 277 -26.37 13.02 -15.13
N ALA A 278 -25.21 13.34 -14.55
CA ALA A 278 -24.09 13.91 -15.28
C ALA A 278 -23.49 12.93 -16.30
N VAL A 279 -23.32 11.65 -15.92
CA VAL A 279 -22.80 10.62 -16.84
C VAL A 279 -23.80 10.28 -17.94
N ALA A 280 -25.11 10.28 -17.64
CA ALA A 280 -26.15 10.11 -18.66
C ALA A 280 -26.15 11.26 -19.69
N ALA A 281 -26.00 12.50 -19.23
CA ALA A 281 -25.90 13.67 -20.11
C ALA A 281 -24.63 13.63 -20.99
N LEU A 282 -23.51 13.18 -20.42
CA LEU A 282 -22.27 12.97 -21.15
C LEU A 282 -22.41 11.89 -22.23
N ALA A 283 -23.03 10.75 -21.89
CA ALA A 283 -23.30 9.65 -22.80
C ALA A 283 -24.17 10.08 -24.00
N ALA A 284 -25.21 10.89 -23.75
CA ALA A 284 -26.08 11.41 -24.79
C ALA A 284 -25.37 12.36 -25.79
N ALA A 285 -24.27 12.98 -25.38
CA ALA A 285 -23.48 13.89 -26.21
C ALA A 285 -22.34 13.20 -26.99
N MET A 286 -22.15 11.88 -26.82
CA MET A 286 -21.09 11.15 -27.51
C MET A 286 -21.46 10.83 -28.96
N PRO A 287 -20.48 10.77 -29.88
CA PRO A 287 -20.70 10.38 -31.28
C PRO A 287 -20.89 8.85 -31.47
N LEU A 288 -21.03 8.09 -30.38
CA LEU A 288 -21.23 6.64 -30.37
C LEU A 288 -22.35 6.27 -29.37
N GLU A 289 -22.93 5.09 -29.51
CA GLU A 289 -23.99 4.63 -28.62
C GLU A 289 -23.38 4.20 -27.27
N VAL A 290 -23.77 4.88 -26.18
CA VAL A 290 -23.25 4.63 -24.83
C VAL A 290 -24.36 4.17 -23.90
N GLU A 291 -24.24 2.95 -23.38
CA GLU A 291 -25.14 2.39 -22.37
C GLU A 291 -24.60 2.66 -20.97
N VAL A 292 -25.42 3.21 -20.08
CA VAL A 292 -25.01 3.63 -18.73
C VAL A 292 -25.82 2.89 -17.67
N GLY A 293 -25.13 2.22 -16.74
CA GLY A 293 -25.72 1.52 -15.61
C GLY A 293 -25.09 1.92 -14.27
N PHE A 294 -25.92 2.36 -13.32
CA PHE A 294 -25.52 2.67 -11.95
C PHE A 294 -26.19 1.72 -10.97
N GLU A 295 -25.41 1.11 -10.08
CA GLU A 295 -25.95 0.34 -8.96
C GLU A 295 -26.63 1.29 -7.95
N PRO A 296 -27.88 1.00 -7.53
CA PRO A 296 -28.61 1.83 -6.58
C PRO A 296 -27.95 1.82 -5.19
N GLY A 297 -28.05 2.94 -4.46
CA GLY A 297 -27.51 3.06 -3.10
C GLY A 297 -26.02 3.42 -3.00
N ILE A 298 -25.38 3.78 -4.11
CA ILE A 298 -24.03 4.35 -4.10
C ILE A 298 -24.11 5.81 -3.65
N THR A 299 -23.61 6.10 -2.45
CA THR A 299 -23.37 7.46 -1.96
C THR A 299 -21.88 7.74 -1.96
N LEU A 300 -21.46 8.79 -2.67
CA LEU A 300 -20.08 9.23 -2.73
C LEU A 300 -19.97 10.64 -2.14
N SER A 301 -18.80 10.97 -1.59
CA SER A 301 -18.50 12.38 -1.26
C SER A 301 -18.38 13.18 -2.56
N ALA A 302 -18.74 14.46 -2.56
CA ALA A 302 -18.63 15.33 -3.75
C ALA A 302 -17.27 15.23 -4.50
N PRO A 303 -16.10 15.19 -3.82
CA PRO A 303 -14.82 15.01 -4.53
C PRO A 303 -14.68 13.67 -5.27
N ALA A 304 -15.27 12.61 -4.73
CA ALA A 304 -15.26 11.28 -5.32
C ALA A 304 -16.21 11.19 -6.52
N GLU A 305 -17.36 11.88 -6.47
CA GLU A 305 -18.25 12.02 -7.62
C GLU A 305 -17.56 12.75 -8.76
N SER A 306 -16.89 13.88 -8.48
CA SER A 306 -16.13 14.63 -9.48
C SER A 306 -15.03 13.79 -10.12
N ALA A 307 -14.23 13.10 -9.29
CA ALA A 307 -13.15 12.25 -9.79
C ALA A 307 -13.67 11.12 -10.69
N LEU A 308 -14.76 10.47 -10.29
CA LEU A 308 -15.34 9.39 -11.09
C LEU A 308 -15.95 9.90 -12.39
N TYR A 309 -16.62 11.06 -12.36
CA TYR A 309 -17.13 11.71 -13.56
C TYR A 309 -16.01 11.99 -14.56
N PHE A 310 -14.90 12.61 -14.13
CA PHE A 310 -13.80 12.94 -15.03
C PHE A 310 -13.10 11.70 -15.58
N ALA A 311 -12.94 10.65 -14.77
CA ALA A 311 -12.40 9.38 -15.24
C ALA A 311 -13.28 8.75 -16.33
N ILE A 312 -14.60 8.80 -16.18
CA ILE A 312 -15.55 8.31 -17.19
C ILE A 312 -15.50 9.18 -18.45
N ALA A 313 -15.45 10.51 -18.30
CA ALA A 313 -15.35 11.44 -19.43
C ALA A 313 -14.10 11.22 -20.26
N GLU A 314 -12.95 11.07 -19.62
CA GLU A 314 -11.68 10.81 -20.30
C GLU A 314 -11.68 9.43 -20.98
N ALA A 315 -12.22 8.40 -20.30
CA ALA A 315 -12.34 7.07 -20.89
C ALA A 315 -13.23 7.09 -22.15
N LEU A 316 -14.39 7.76 -22.11
CA LEU A 316 -15.27 7.88 -23.27
C LEU A 316 -14.67 8.72 -24.39
N ALA A 317 -13.96 9.81 -24.06
CA ALA A 317 -13.23 10.60 -25.04
C ALA A 317 -12.14 9.78 -25.76
N ASN A 318 -11.42 8.94 -25.02
CA ASN A 318 -10.41 8.04 -25.58
C ASN A 318 -11.03 6.96 -26.46
N VAL A 319 -12.16 6.38 -26.06
CA VAL A 319 -12.94 5.46 -26.91
C VAL A 319 -13.34 6.15 -28.22
N ALA A 320 -13.95 7.33 -28.14
CA ALA A 320 -14.40 8.08 -29.31
C ALA A 320 -13.26 8.43 -30.28
N LYS A 321 -12.06 8.76 -29.76
CA LYS A 321 -10.91 9.16 -30.57
C LYS A 321 -10.07 8.00 -31.10
N HIS A 322 -9.96 6.91 -30.35
CA HIS A 322 -8.90 5.92 -30.57
C HIS A 322 -9.37 4.49 -30.78
N SER A 323 -10.61 4.12 -30.43
CA SER A 323 -11.01 2.70 -30.44
C SER A 323 -11.74 2.23 -31.71
N ALA A 324 -12.15 3.14 -32.60
CA ALA A 324 -13.04 2.86 -33.74
C ALA A 324 -14.34 2.10 -33.35
N ALA A 325 -14.75 2.18 -32.08
CA ALA A 325 -15.93 1.46 -31.58
C ALA A 325 -17.22 2.23 -31.91
N ARG A 326 -18.29 1.49 -32.22
CA ARG A 326 -19.64 2.05 -32.42
C ARG A 326 -20.49 2.05 -31.15
N ARG A 327 -20.08 1.31 -30.13
CA ARG A 327 -20.79 1.14 -28.86
C ARG A 327 -19.82 1.14 -27.67
N ALA A 328 -20.24 1.69 -26.55
CA ALA A 328 -19.55 1.62 -25.27
C ALA A 328 -20.53 1.39 -24.12
N THR A 329 -20.05 0.80 -23.02
CA THR A 329 -20.87 0.56 -21.83
C THR A 329 -20.14 1.06 -20.59
N VAL A 330 -20.83 1.85 -19.77
CA VAL A 330 -20.35 2.35 -18.47
C VAL A 330 -21.16 1.67 -17.37
N ARG A 331 -20.48 0.96 -16.45
CA ARG A 331 -21.11 0.39 -15.26
C ARG A 331 -20.40 0.83 -13.99
N VAL A 332 -21.16 1.41 -13.06
CA VAL A 332 -20.66 1.82 -11.74
C VAL A 332 -21.26 0.91 -10.68
N ARG A 333 -20.40 0.20 -9.93
CA ARG A 333 -20.77 -0.78 -8.90
C ARG A 333 -19.87 -0.68 -7.68
N ARG A 334 -20.37 -1.04 -6.49
CA ARG A 334 -19.56 -1.13 -5.27
C ARG A 334 -18.74 -2.42 -5.32
N ALA A 335 -17.41 -2.30 -5.19
CA ALA A 335 -16.56 -3.45 -4.94
C ALA A 335 -16.65 -3.82 -3.46
N GLY A 336 -16.99 -5.08 -3.16
CA GLY A 336 -17.07 -5.63 -1.81
C GLY A 336 -15.71 -5.80 -1.14
#